data_AF-A0A5N5J3J8-F1
#
_entry.id   AF-A0A5N5J3J8-F1
#
_cell.length_a   1.000
_cell.length_b   1.000
_cell.length_c   1.000
_cell.angle_alpha   90.00
_cell.angle_beta   90.00
_cell.angle_gamma   90.00
#
_symmetry.space_group_name_H-M   'P 1'
#
loop_
_entity.id
_entity.type
_entity.pdbx_description
1 polymer ?
#
loop_
_entity_poly.entity_id
_entity_poly.type
_entity_poly.pdbx_seq_one_letter_code
_entity_poly.pdbx_strand_id
1 'polypeptide(L)'
;MLLFYFLVTACHLFAASHGATDAEILVNFKNSLSTNSLLHDWNVSGIPPCTGGSDNWVGLRCNDDGTIDKLLLENMGLNGTIDMDILMQLPNFSGKIDKDAFDGMSSLKEVYLAHNEFTGEIPRSLVLVRKLTKLSLEGNQFGGNLPDFPQENLGVFNAAGNNFKGQIPTSLADFSPGSFAGNQGLCGKPLPACKSSRKKTIVIIAVVVVAVVALSAIVVFACIRFGGGKKEDQSSDPFGDGKMGDSGQLHFVRHDRDRFDLQDLLRASAEVLGSGIFGSSYKAVLLDGPAMVVKRFRHMSSVGKEEFHEHMSKLGALSHPNLLPLVAYYYRKEDKLLVSDFIENGSLASRLHGN
;
A
#
# COMPACT_ATOMS: atom_id res chain seq x y z
N MET A 1 -26.27 -10.67 65.67
CA MET A 1 -25.01 -11.06 65.01
C MET A 1 -25.26 -11.37 63.55
N LEU A 2 -25.38 -10.35 62.69
CA LEU A 2 -25.42 -10.48 61.21
C LEU A 2 -25.35 -9.12 60.49
N LEU A 3 -25.45 -8.00 61.22
CA LEU A 3 -25.24 -6.64 60.68
C LEU A 3 -23.85 -6.04 60.96
N PHE A 4 -22.96 -6.77 61.64
CA PHE A 4 -21.56 -6.35 61.89
C PHE A 4 -20.54 -7.03 60.97
N TYR A 5 -20.99 -7.95 60.10
CA TYR A 5 -20.16 -8.68 59.15
C TYR A 5 -20.10 -8.04 57.75
N PHE A 6 -20.75 -6.88 57.56
CA PHE A 6 -20.76 -6.17 56.27
C PHE A 6 -19.79 -4.97 56.20
N LEU A 7 -19.15 -4.60 57.31
CA LEU A 7 -18.22 -3.46 57.36
C LEU A 7 -16.74 -3.85 57.43
N VAL A 8 -16.39 -5.15 57.35
CA VAL A 8 -15.00 -5.63 57.44
C VAL A 8 -14.55 -6.45 56.23
N THR A 9 -15.40 -6.65 55.21
CA THR A 9 -15.04 -7.42 53.99
C THR A 9 -15.39 -6.69 52.69
N ALA A 10 -15.10 -5.38 52.63
CA ALA A 10 -15.07 -4.61 51.38
C ALA A 10 -13.98 -3.51 51.38
N CYS A 11 -12.93 -3.64 52.19
CA CYS A 11 -11.80 -2.70 52.20
C CYS A 11 -10.46 -3.36 51.83
N HIS A 12 -10.51 -4.47 51.09
CA HIS A 12 -9.37 -5.05 50.40
C HIS A 12 -9.80 -5.50 49.00
N LEU A 13 -9.80 -4.55 48.06
CA LEU A 13 -10.05 -4.62 46.61
C LEU A 13 -10.75 -3.28 46.31
N PHE A 14 -10.07 -2.18 46.00
CA PHE A 14 -9.08 -1.98 44.95
C PHE A 14 -8.02 -0.99 45.44
N ALA A 15 -6.76 -1.43 45.56
CA ALA A 15 -5.67 -0.53 45.21
C ALA A 15 -5.69 -0.48 43.68
N ALA A 16 -6.40 0.49 43.10
CA ALA A 16 -6.21 0.82 41.70
C ALA A 16 -4.76 1.33 41.60
N SER A 17 -3.88 0.52 41.00
CA SER A 17 -2.62 1.02 40.48
C SER A 17 -3.02 2.06 39.43
N HIS A 18 -3.01 3.34 39.81
CA HIS A 18 -3.24 4.41 38.85
C HIS A 18 -1.98 4.48 38.00
N GLY A 19 -1.98 3.75 36.88
CA GLY A 19 -1.12 4.11 35.77
C GLY A 19 -1.41 5.55 35.38
N ALA A 20 -0.40 6.25 34.87
CA ALA A 20 -0.58 7.62 34.38
C ALA A 20 -1.74 7.65 33.37
N THR A 21 -2.61 8.65 33.50
CA THR A 21 -3.72 8.86 32.56
C THR A 21 -3.19 9.32 31.21
N ASP A 22 -3.94 9.08 30.13
CA ASP A 22 -3.55 9.52 28.78
C ASP A 22 -3.23 11.02 28.70
N ALA A 23 -3.97 11.82 29.47
CA ALA A 23 -3.74 13.25 29.61
C ALA A 23 -2.37 13.57 30.24
N GLU A 24 -1.98 12.85 31.30
CA GLU A 24 -0.69 13.02 31.96
C GLU A 24 0.46 12.59 31.05
N ILE A 25 0.28 11.51 30.30
CA ILE A 25 1.24 11.01 29.31
C ILE A 25 1.47 12.05 28.21
N LEU A 26 0.41 12.55 27.58
CA LEU A 26 0.50 13.56 26.54
C LEU A 26 1.11 14.87 27.04
N VAL A 27 0.80 15.31 28.26
CA VAL A 27 1.44 16.51 28.84
C VAL A 27 2.93 16.29 29.10
N ASN A 28 3.34 15.10 29.53
CA ASN A 28 4.76 14.75 29.64
C ASN A 28 5.45 14.77 28.26
N PHE A 29 4.78 14.28 27.22
CA PHE A 29 5.27 14.35 25.85
C PHE A 29 5.48 15.80 25.42
N LYS A 30 4.49 16.68 25.63
CA LYS A 30 4.61 18.12 25.36
C LYS A 30 5.82 18.74 26.05
N ASN A 31 6.11 18.34 27.29
CA ASN A 31 7.25 18.86 28.07
C ASN A 31 8.62 18.38 27.54
N SER A 32 8.67 17.28 26.77
CA SER A 32 9.90 16.84 26.09
C SER A 32 10.28 17.74 24.90
N LEU A 33 9.33 18.52 24.39
CA LEU A 33 9.52 19.40 23.24
C LEU A 33 10.13 20.75 23.67
N SER A 34 11.14 21.22 22.94
CA SER A 34 11.76 22.53 23.10
C SER A 34 10.87 23.68 22.60
N THR A 35 10.01 23.45 21.61
CA THR A 35 8.99 24.39 21.13
C THR A 35 7.65 23.68 21.04
N ASN A 36 6.63 24.17 21.76
CA ASN A 36 5.31 23.54 21.87
C ASN A 36 4.15 24.54 22.00
N SER A 37 4.32 25.78 21.52
CA SER A 37 3.36 26.89 21.71
C SER A 37 1.95 26.60 21.18
N LEU A 38 1.82 25.69 20.20
CA LEU A 38 0.53 25.30 19.63
C LEU A 38 -0.20 24.22 20.45
N LEU A 39 0.45 23.59 21.44
CA LEU A 39 -0.13 22.58 22.35
C LEU A 39 -0.53 23.18 23.69
N HIS A 40 -0.89 24.47 23.74
CA HIS A 40 -1.12 25.20 24.98
C HIS A 40 -2.32 24.68 25.79
N ASP A 41 -3.30 24.10 25.10
CA ASP A 41 -4.53 23.51 25.61
C ASP A 41 -4.33 22.11 26.22
N TRP A 42 -3.20 21.46 25.98
CA TRP A 42 -2.83 20.21 26.66
C TRP A 42 -2.54 20.50 28.13
N ASN A 43 -3.55 20.25 28.98
CA ASN A 43 -3.53 20.56 30.40
C ASN A 43 -4.33 19.52 31.20
N VAL A 44 -3.65 18.80 32.09
CA VAL A 44 -4.25 17.78 32.97
C VAL A 44 -5.30 18.33 33.94
N SER A 45 -5.25 19.62 34.28
CA SER A 45 -6.24 20.28 35.16
C SER A 45 -7.43 20.85 34.40
N GLY A 46 -7.45 20.74 33.07
CA GLY A 46 -8.47 21.27 32.19
C GLY A 46 -9.49 20.23 31.73
N ILE A 47 -10.07 20.46 30.56
CA ILE A 47 -10.97 19.49 29.91
C ILE A 47 -10.13 18.29 29.48
N PRO A 48 -10.58 17.03 29.70
CA PRO A 48 -9.88 15.84 29.26
C PRO A 48 -9.62 15.84 27.74
N PRO A 49 -8.60 15.12 27.24
CA PRO A 49 -8.25 15.09 25.82
C PRO A 49 -9.44 14.77 24.89
N CYS A 50 -10.30 13.86 25.36
CA CYS A 50 -11.51 13.41 24.68
C CYS A 50 -12.72 13.50 25.61
N THR A 51 -13.90 13.80 25.07
CA THR A 51 -15.19 13.70 25.77
C THR A 51 -16.22 13.12 24.81
N GLY A 52 -16.37 11.80 24.84
CA GLY A 52 -16.94 11.06 23.71
C GLY A 52 -16.08 11.28 22.46
N GLY A 53 -16.70 11.36 21.29
CA GLY A 53 -16.02 11.65 20.01
C GLY A 53 -15.57 13.11 19.81
N SER A 54 -15.52 13.94 20.85
CA SER A 54 -15.10 15.34 20.75
C SER A 54 -13.60 15.52 20.98
N ASP A 55 -12.93 16.16 20.03
CA ASP A 55 -11.50 16.47 20.04
C ASP A 55 -11.23 17.75 20.87
N ASN A 56 -10.94 17.61 22.16
CA ASN A 56 -10.79 18.77 23.04
C ASN A 56 -9.38 19.39 23.01
N TRP A 57 -8.36 18.61 22.67
CA TRP A 57 -6.98 19.07 22.58
C TRP A 57 -6.53 19.14 21.11
N VAL A 58 -5.86 20.23 20.75
CA VAL A 58 -5.30 20.49 19.43
C VAL A 58 -4.34 19.38 19.06
N GLY A 59 -4.54 18.85 17.86
CA GLY A 59 -3.74 17.76 17.34
C GLY A 59 -4.14 16.39 17.89
N LEU A 60 -5.33 16.21 18.46
CA LEU A 60 -5.88 14.89 18.75
C LEU A 60 -7.12 14.57 17.90
N ARG A 61 -7.40 13.27 17.73
CA ARG A 61 -8.69 12.74 17.28
C ARG A 61 -9.19 11.74 18.30
N CYS A 62 -10.46 11.81 18.62
CA CYS A 62 -11.12 10.96 19.60
C CYS A 62 -12.10 10.00 18.93
N ASN A 63 -12.18 8.79 19.46
CA ASN A 63 -13.21 7.82 19.13
C ASN A 63 -14.51 8.15 19.88
N ASP A 64 -15.63 7.60 19.39
CA ASP A 64 -16.95 7.79 20.02
C ASP A 64 -17.00 7.31 21.48
N ASP A 65 -16.12 6.39 21.86
CA ASP A 65 -15.98 5.86 23.22
C ASP A 65 -15.13 6.74 24.16
N GLY A 66 -14.60 7.86 23.67
CA GLY A 66 -13.77 8.78 24.44
C GLY A 66 -12.30 8.41 24.55
N THR A 67 -11.84 7.40 23.80
CA THR A 67 -10.41 7.08 23.66
C THR A 67 -9.74 7.94 22.60
N ILE A 68 -8.43 8.16 22.72
CA ILE A 68 -7.66 8.86 21.69
C ILE A 68 -7.43 7.90 20.53
N ASP A 69 -7.90 8.27 19.34
CA ASP A 69 -7.71 7.55 18.09
C ASP A 69 -6.40 7.97 17.41
N LYS A 70 -6.13 9.29 17.34
CA LYS A 70 -4.97 9.81 16.58
C LYS A 70 -4.30 11.00 17.23
N LEU A 71 -3.01 11.10 16.98
CA LEU A 71 -2.16 12.24 17.29
C LEU A 71 -1.71 12.92 15.99
N LEU A 72 -2.18 14.13 15.73
CA LEU A 72 -2.02 14.93 14.52
C LEU A 72 -1.19 16.19 14.82
N LEU A 73 0.13 16.07 14.81
CA LEU A 73 1.07 17.15 15.15
C LEU A 73 1.72 17.81 13.94
N GLU A 74 1.13 17.62 12.76
CA GLU A 74 1.64 18.10 11.49
C GLU A 74 1.70 19.63 11.42
N ASN A 75 2.75 20.17 10.81
CA ASN A 75 2.94 21.62 10.59
C ASN A 75 2.90 22.50 11.86
N MET A 76 3.05 21.91 13.05
CA MET A 76 2.96 22.64 14.31
C MET A 76 4.26 23.33 14.75
N GLY A 77 5.31 23.31 13.93
CA GLY A 77 6.60 23.95 14.25
C GLY A 77 7.27 23.40 15.51
N LEU A 78 6.93 22.17 15.90
CA LEU A 78 7.48 21.51 17.08
C LEU A 78 8.97 21.27 16.87
N ASN A 79 9.76 21.56 17.91
CA ASN A 79 11.20 21.42 17.91
C ASN A 79 11.63 20.79 19.23
N GLY A 80 12.73 20.04 19.25
CA GLY A 80 13.21 19.31 20.42
C GLY A 80 13.40 17.81 20.15
N THR A 81 13.56 17.06 21.23
CA THR A 81 13.64 15.59 21.21
C THR A 81 12.27 15.03 21.51
N ILE A 82 11.70 14.31 20.55
CA ILE A 82 10.43 13.60 20.73
C ILE A 82 10.74 12.37 21.60
N ASP A 83 10.34 12.40 22.87
CA ASP A 83 10.46 11.26 23.78
C ASP A 83 9.28 10.31 23.54
N MET A 84 9.52 9.33 22.66
CA MET A 84 8.52 8.34 22.26
C MET A 84 8.24 7.32 23.36
N ASP A 85 9.11 7.18 24.37
CA ASP A 85 8.87 6.31 25.54
C ASP A 85 7.69 6.80 26.37
N ILE A 86 7.36 8.08 26.25
CA ILE A 86 6.18 8.68 26.86
C ILE A 86 4.93 8.30 26.05
N LEU A 87 4.93 8.47 24.72
CA LEU A 87 3.76 8.14 23.89
C LEU A 87 3.42 6.64 23.88
N MET A 88 4.40 5.76 24.11
CA MET A 88 4.21 4.32 24.25
C MET A 88 3.42 3.91 25.50
N GLN A 89 3.14 4.84 26.41
CA GLN A 89 2.29 4.59 27.59
C GLN A 89 0.80 4.74 27.26
N LEU A 90 0.44 5.28 26.08
CA LEU A 90 -0.95 5.41 25.65
C LEU A 90 -1.51 4.05 25.17
N PRO A 91 -2.67 3.63 25.69
CA PRO A 91 -3.35 2.45 25.17
C PRO A 91 -3.76 2.71 23.71
N ASN A 92 -3.43 1.78 22.81
CA ASN A 92 -3.82 1.77 21.40
C ASN A 92 -3.02 2.70 20.44
N PHE A 93 -1.79 3.10 20.79
CA PHE A 93 -0.89 3.76 19.84
C PHE A 93 -0.26 2.75 18.85
N SER A 94 -1.12 2.02 18.12
CA SER A 94 -0.78 0.98 17.15
C SER A 94 -1.39 1.32 15.78
N GLY A 95 -1.02 0.57 14.73
CA GLY A 95 -1.56 0.77 13.38
C GLY A 95 -0.56 1.37 12.38
N LYS A 96 -1.06 1.95 11.29
CA LYS A 96 -0.22 2.47 10.20
C LYS A 96 0.14 3.92 10.47
N ILE A 97 1.42 4.27 10.30
CA ILE A 97 1.84 5.66 10.29
C ILE A 97 1.50 6.26 8.92
N ASP A 98 0.74 7.36 8.94
CA ASP A 98 0.34 8.06 7.73
C ASP A 98 1.57 8.60 6.96
N LYS A 99 1.46 8.64 5.64
CA LYS A 99 2.59 8.93 4.72
C LYS A 99 3.22 10.31 4.97
N ASP A 100 2.45 11.23 5.50
CA ASP A 100 2.67 12.66 5.75
C ASP A 100 2.86 12.98 7.25
N ALA A 101 2.87 11.97 8.13
CA ALA A 101 2.96 12.15 9.57
C ALA A 101 4.17 12.99 10.07
N PHE A 102 5.24 13.08 9.28
CA PHE A 102 6.45 13.87 9.61
C PHE A 102 6.61 15.14 8.75
N ASP A 103 5.57 15.55 8.01
CA ASP A 103 5.62 16.76 7.19
C ASP A 103 5.78 18.00 8.07
N GLY A 104 6.68 18.90 7.65
CA GLY A 104 7.03 20.11 8.41
C GLY A 104 8.01 19.89 9.58
N MET A 105 8.33 18.64 9.95
CA MET A 105 9.26 18.31 11.05
C MET A 105 10.74 18.42 10.65
N SER A 106 11.11 19.53 10.00
CA SER A 106 12.44 19.79 9.43
C SER A 106 13.60 19.84 10.44
N SER A 107 13.29 19.97 11.74
CA SER A 107 14.26 20.01 12.82
C SER A 107 14.48 18.67 13.53
N LEU A 108 13.68 17.66 13.21
CA LEU A 108 13.72 16.36 13.87
C LEU A 108 15.05 15.63 13.60
N LYS A 109 15.65 15.07 14.66
CA LYS A 109 16.96 14.42 14.62
C LYS A 109 16.93 12.96 15.01
N GLU A 110 16.08 12.59 15.94
CA GLU A 110 16.07 11.23 16.49
C GLU A 110 14.63 10.72 16.52
N VAL A 111 14.41 9.51 16.03
CA VAL A 111 13.12 8.84 15.98
C VAL A 111 13.28 7.41 16.49
N TYR A 112 12.55 7.08 17.55
CA TYR A 112 12.56 5.77 18.19
C TYR A 112 11.12 5.23 18.20
N LEU A 113 10.89 4.15 17.45
CA LEU A 113 9.59 3.50 17.30
C LEU A 113 9.65 2.01 17.65
N ALA A 114 10.74 1.53 18.23
CA ALA A 114 10.97 0.10 18.43
C ALA A 114 9.98 -0.57 19.39
N HIS A 115 9.77 -1.88 19.22
CA HIS A 115 8.94 -2.78 20.04
C HIS A 115 7.47 -2.36 20.13
N ASN A 116 6.87 -2.01 18.99
CA ASN A 116 5.47 -1.64 18.87
C ASN A 116 4.73 -2.55 17.87
N GLU A 117 3.44 -2.29 17.68
CA GLU A 117 2.59 -3.00 16.71
C GLU A 117 2.36 -2.17 15.44
N PHE A 118 3.31 -1.31 15.06
CA PHE A 118 3.14 -0.50 13.85
C PHE A 118 3.21 -1.33 12.58
N THR A 119 2.31 -1.04 11.65
CA THR A 119 2.15 -1.77 10.37
C THR A 119 2.32 -0.85 9.18
N GLY A 120 2.39 -1.41 7.97
CA GLY A 120 2.52 -0.65 6.73
C GLY A 120 3.96 -0.29 6.37
N GLU A 121 4.15 0.67 5.46
CA GLU A 121 5.47 1.09 4.98
C GLU A 121 6.02 2.25 5.81
N ILE A 122 7.33 2.48 5.74
CA ILE A 122 7.96 3.68 6.32
C ILE A 122 7.41 4.93 5.61
N PRO A 123 6.86 5.92 6.35
CA PRO A 123 6.31 7.14 5.76
C PRO A 123 7.33 7.91 4.92
N ARG A 124 6.88 8.40 3.76
CA ARG A 124 7.74 9.21 2.87
C ARG A 124 8.20 10.50 3.56
N SER A 125 7.34 11.11 4.37
CA SER A 125 7.67 12.30 5.15
C SER A 125 8.88 12.08 6.07
N LEU A 126 9.03 10.90 6.68
CA LEU A 126 10.18 10.57 7.53
C LEU A 126 11.50 10.55 6.74
N VAL A 127 11.46 10.05 5.51
CA VAL A 127 12.61 10.05 4.59
C VAL A 127 13.03 11.47 4.22
N LEU A 128 12.11 12.44 4.24
CA LEU A 128 12.38 13.84 3.88
C LEU A 128 12.98 14.66 5.04
N VAL A 129 13.03 14.12 6.26
CA VAL A 129 13.60 14.79 7.44
C VAL A 129 15.13 14.86 7.33
N ARG A 130 15.64 15.98 6.81
CA ARG A 130 17.08 16.13 6.47
C ARG A 130 18.04 16.08 7.65
N LYS A 131 17.58 16.41 8.86
CA LYS A 131 18.41 16.44 10.07
C LYS A 131 18.41 15.13 10.87
N LEU A 132 17.76 14.07 10.36
CA LEU A 132 17.66 12.79 11.05
C LEU A 132 19.05 12.14 11.19
N THR A 133 19.43 11.86 12.44
CA THR A 133 20.70 11.23 12.83
C THR A 133 20.50 9.86 13.46
N LYS A 134 19.31 9.56 14.01
CA LYS A 134 18.99 8.26 14.60
C LYS A 134 17.58 7.79 14.26
N LEU A 135 17.46 6.54 13.83
CA LEU A 135 16.19 5.90 13.51
C LEU A 135 16.15 4.46 14.05
N SER A 136 15.24 4.18 14.99
CA SER A 136 14.99 2.83 15.49
C SER A 136 13.56 2.41 15.20
N LEU A 137 13.40 1.30 14.51
CA LEU A 137 12.12 0.70 14.08
C LEU A 137 11.99 -0.75 14.54
N GLU A 138 12.95 -1.25 15.34
CA GLU A 138 13.08 -2.67 15.68
C GLU A 138 11.78 -3.26 16.25
N GLY A 139 11.49 -4.55 15.99
CA GLY A 139 10.41 -5.26 16.68
C GLY A 139 9.02 -4.70 16.41
N ASN A 140 8.74 -4.40 15.15
CA ASN A 140 7.44 -3.91 14.66
C ASN A 140 6.89 -4.82 13.55
N GLN A 141 5.79 -4.43 12.94
CA GLN A 141 5.18 -5.11 11.80
C GLN A 141 5.30 -4.29 10.50
N PHE A 142 6.29 -3.40 10.41
CA PHE A 142 6.54 -2.62 9.19
C PHE A 142 6.92 -3.55 8.04
N GLY A 143 6.45 -3.23 6.84
CA GLY A 143 6.65 -4.02 5.64
C GLY A 143 7.00 -3.17 4.42
N GLY A 144 6.95 -3.80 3.25
CA GLY A 144 7.39 -3.17 2.01
C GLY A 144 8.92 -3.12 1.89
N ASN A 145 9.41 -2.23 1.03
CA ASN A 145 10.84 -2.06 0.81
C ASN A 145 11.38 -0.96 1.72
N LEU A 146 12.62 -1.11 2.19
CA LEU A 146 13.32 -0.02 2.85
C LEU A 146 13.55 1.13 1.85
N PRO A 147 13.15 2.37 2.17
CA PRO A 147 13.44 3.52 1.35
C PRO A 147 14.91 3.93 1.46
N ASP A 148 15.41 4.64 0.45
CA ASP A 148 16.73 5.25 0.50
C ASP A 148 16.69 6.45 1.45
N PHE A 149 17.60 6.50 2.44
CA PHE A 149 17.70 7.59 3.40
C PHE A 149 18.81 8.55 2.96
N PRO A 150 18.48 9.75 2.44
CA PRO A 150 19.48 10.68 1.91
C PRO A 150 20.25 11.46 2.98
N GLN A 151 20.05 11.16 4.26
CA GLN A 151 20.67 11.87 5.39
C GLN A 151 22.13 11.46 5.55
N GLU A 152 23.05 12.41 5.36
CA GLU A 152 24.50 12.16 5.44
C GLU A 152 24.97 11.75 6.85
N ASN A 153 24.24 12.14 7.90
CA ASN A 153 24.61 11.92 9.31
C ASN A 153 23.73 10.90 10.03
N LEU A 154 23.04 10.01 9.31
CA LEU A 154 22.31 8.91 9.95
C LEU A 154 23.32 7.94 10.56
N GLY A 155 23.62 8.10 11.85
CA GLY A 155 24.62 7.32 12.56
C GLY A 155 24.05 6.09 13.26
N VAL A 156 22.75 6.08 13.54
CA VAL A 156 22.05 4.95 14.16
C VAL A 156 20.85 4.57 13.31
N PHE A 157 20.83 3.33 12.84
CA PHE A 157 19.70 2.74 12.14
C PHE A 157 19.46 1.31 12.63
N ASN A 158 18.23 0.99 13.01
CA ASN A 158 17.82 -0.36 13.36
C ASN A 158 16.41 -0.63 12.85
N ALA A 159 16.26 -1.65 12.00
CA ALA A 159 15.00 -2.12 11.43
C ALA A 159 14.79 -3.62 11.67
N ALA A 160 15.47 -4.20 12.66
CA ALA A 160 15.39 -5.62 12.97
C ALA A 160 13.98 -6.05 13.39
N GLY A 161 13.65 -7.32 13.26
CA GLY A 161 12.37 -7.89 13.72
C GLY A 161 11.15 -7.23 13.09
N ASN A 162 11.17 -7.02 11.78
CA ASN A 162 10.06 -6.48 10.99
C ASN A 162 9.73 -7.39 9.79
N ASN A 163 8.78 -6.96 8.95
CA ASN A 163 8.36 -7.64 7.72
C ASN A 163 8.92 -6.97 6.44
N PHE A 164 10.07 -6.30 6.51
CA PHE A 164 10.69 -5.67 5.34
C PHE A 164 11.15 -6.70 4.30
N LYS A 165 11.11 -6.31 3.03
CA LYS A 165 11.48 -7.15 1.88
C LYS A 165 12.27 -6.40 0.81
N GLY A 166 12.92 -7.17 -0.06
CA GLY A 166 13.67 -6.64 -1.18
C GLY A 166 15.12 -6.31 -0.86
N GLN A 167 15.76 -5.57 -1.75
CA GLN A 167 17.16 -5.22 -1.61
C GLN A 167 17.35 -4.06 -0.63
N ILE A 168 18.33 -4.16 0.27
CA ILE A 168 18.74 -3.07 1.16
C ILE A 168 19.32 -1.92 0.31
N PRO A 169 18.81 -0.68 0.44
CA PRO A 169 19.35 0.50 -0.24
C PRO A 169 20.80 0.78 0.12
N THR A 170 21.54 1.37 -0.82
CA THR A 170 22.98 1.64 -0.64
C THR A 170 23.26 2.58 0.52
N SER A 171 22.38 3.57 0.78
CA SER A 171 22.49 4.47 1.95
C SER A 171 22.49 3.74 3.30
N LEU A 172 21.92 2.54 3.34
CA LEU A 172 21.83 1.72 4.55
C LEU A 172 22.84 0.56 4.58
N ALA A 173 23.65 0.41 3.54
CA ALA A 173 24.51 -0.77 3.37
C ALA A 173 25.67 -0.84 4.39
N ASP A 174 26.05 0.28 4.98
CA ASP A 174 27.16 0.40 5.94
C ASP A 174 26.73 0.09 7.39
N PHE A 175 25.43 -0.03 7.66
CA PHE A 175 24.95 -0.47 8.97
C PHE A 175 25.23 -1.95 9.21
N SER A 176 25.26 -2.35 10.49
CA SER A 176 25.53 -3.73 10.86
C SER A 176 24.45 -4.69 10.32
N PRO A 177 24.80 -5.96 10.01
CA PRO A 177 23.80 -6.99 9.68
C PRO A 177 22.70 -7.14 10.74
N GLY A 178 23.03 -6.88 12.02
CA GLY A 178 22.08 -6.94 13.14
C GLY A 178 20.92 -5.96 12.98
N SER A 179 21.17 -4.78 12.42
CA SER A 179 20.15 -3.75 12.14
C SER A 179 19.06 -4.21 11.18
N PHE A 180 19.22 -5.36 10.51
CA PHE A 180 18.27 -5.91 9.54
C PHE A 180 17.79 -7.32 9.90
N ALA A 181 18.24 -7.87 11.03
CA ALA A 181 17.95 -9.24 11.45
C ALA A 181 16.43 -9.47 11.58
N GLY A 182 15.97 -10.71 11.42
CA GLY A 182 14.55 -11.06 11.56
C GLY A 182 13.64 -10.68 10.38
N ASN A 183 14.13 -9.89 9.41
CA ASN A 183 13.38 -9.58 8.19
C ASN A 183 13.63 -10.65 7.10
N GLN A 184 12.73 -11.61 6.95
CA GLN A 184 12.93 -12.75 6.04
C GLN A 184 13.05 -12.37 4.55
N GLY A 185 12.47 -11.24 4.16
CA GLY A 185 12.45 -10.79 2.77
C GLY A 185 13.64 -9.93 2.35
N LEU A 186 14.49 -9.49 3.28
CA LEU A 186 15.61 -8.58 2.98
C LEU A 186 16.82 -9.33 2.41
N CYS A 187 17.51 -8.69 1.48
CA CYS A 187 18.75 -9.17 0.87
C CYS A 187 19.63 -8.02 0.37
N GLY A 188 20.87 -8.29 -0.02
CA GLY A 188 21.84 -7.25 -0.38
C GLY A 188 22.58 -6.71 0.84
N LYS A 189 23.74 -6.06 0.62
CA LYS A 189 24.65 -5.62 1.70
C LYS A 189 23.90 -4.80 2.77
N PRO A 190 24.12 -5.05 4.07
CA PRO A 190 25.14 -5.94 4.66
C PRO A 190 24.75 -7.43 4.72
N LEU A 191 23.54 -7.79 4.28
CA LEU A 191 23.06 -9.17 4.21
C LEU A 191 23.57 -9.89 2.93
N PRO A 192 23.38 -11.22 2.82
CA PRO A 192 23.72 -11.96 1.61
C PRO A 192 23.02 -11.42 0.35
N ALA A 193 23.68 -11.55 -0.79
CA ALA A 193 23.14 -11.09 -2.08
C ALA A 193 21.79 -11.73 -2.41
N CYS A 194 20.92 -10.95 -3.06
CA CYS A 194 19.61 -11.41 -3.48
C CYS A 194 19.73 -12.59 -4.46
N LYS A 195 18.98 -13.68 -4.21
CA LYS A 195 18.99 -14.86 -5.08
C LYS A 195 18.33 -14.52 -6.42
N SER A 196 19.11 -14.55 -7.51
CA SER A 196 18.56 -14.43 -8.87
C SER A 196 17.77 -15.69 -9.24
N SER A 197 16.48 -15.55 -9.50
CA SER A 197 15.59 -16.64 -9.93
C SER A 197 15.81 -16.99 -11.41
N ARG A 198 17.01 -17.43 -11.80
CA ARG A 198 17.32 -17.88 -13.19
C ARG A 198 17.07 -19.37 -13.44
N LYS A 199 16.81 -20.18 -12.41
CA LYS A 199 16.79 -21.66 -12.54
C LYS A 199 15.43 -22.28 -12.92
N LYS A 200 14.32 -21.53 -12.88
CA LYS A 200 12.99 -22.08 -13.22
C LYS A 200 12.73 -22.19 -14.73
N THR A 201 13.42 -21.41 -15.56
CA THR A 201 13.15 -21.36 -17.01
C THR A 201 13.67 -22.59 -17.77
N ILE A 202 14.81 -23.18 -17.37
CA ILE A 202 15.44 -24.30 -18.09
C ILE A 202 14.62 -25.59 -17.95
N VAL A 203 14.06 -25.86 -16.76
CA VAL A 203 13.24 -27.06 -16.50
C VAL A 203 11.93 -27.00 -17.29
N ILE A 204 11.30 -25.83 -17.38
CA ILE A 204 10.04 -25.65 -18.14
C ILE A 204 10.28 -25.86 -19.64
N ILE A 205 11.38 -25.35 -20.19
CA ILE A 205 11.72 -25.55 -21.61
C ILE A 205 11.91 -27.04 -21.93
N ALA A 206 12.62 -27.80 -21.08
CA ALA A 206 12.82 -29.23 -21.30
C ALA A 206 11.49 -30.02 -21.31
N VAL A 207 10.57 -29.73 -20.38
CA VAL A 207 9.26 -30.39 -20.31
C VAL A 207 8.38 -30.04 -21.51
N VAL A 208 8.38 -28.78 -21.95
CA VAL A 208 7.60 -28.33 -23.11
C VAL A 208 8.11 -28.97 -24.41
N VAL A 209 9.44 -29.07 -24.60
CA VAL A 209 10.02 -29.70 -25.79
C VAL A 209 9.62 -31.18 -25.89
N VAL A 210 9.69 -31.92 -24.79
CA VAL A 210 9.28 -33.34 -24.77
C VAL A 210 7.78 -33.49 -25.09
N ALA A 211 6.93 -32.63 -24.52
CA ALA A 211 5.49 -32.67 -24.79
C ALA A 211 5.14 -32.33 -26.25
N VAL A 212 5.83 -31.36 -26.86
CA VAL A 212 5.61 -30.98 -28.27
C VAL A 212 6.03 -32.10 -29.22
N VAL A 213 7.15 -32.78 -28.94
CA VAL A 213 7.61 -33.92 -29.76
C VAL A 213 6.64 -35.11 -29.64
N ALA A 214 6.10 -35.37 -28.45
CA ALA A 214 5.09 -36.41 -28.28
C ALA A 214 3.79 -36.09 -29.03
N LEU A 215 3.33 -34.83 -28.98
CA LEU A 215 2.11 -34.39 -29.67
C LEU A 215 2.27 -34.40 -31.20
N SER A 216 3.43 -34.02 -31.73
CA SER A 216 3.68 -34.04 -33.17
C SER A 216 3.68 -35.47 -33.73
N ALA A 217 4.22 -36.44 -32.99
CA ALA A 217 4.17 -37.85 -33.37
C ALA A 217 2.72 -38.39 -33.43
N ILE A 218 1.85 -37.97 -32.51
CA ILE A 218 0.43 -38.37 -32.48
C ILE A 218 -0.34 -37.81 -33.70
N VAL A 219 -0.10 -36.55 -34.07
CA VAL A 219 -0.76 -35.92 -35.23
C VAL A 219 -0.34 -36.58 -36.53
N VAL A 220 0.97 -36.88 -36.71
CA VAL A 220 1.46 -37.59 -37.89
C VAL A 220 0.80 -38.96 -38.02
N PHE A 221 0.67 -39.70 -36.91
CA PHE A 221 -0.01 -40.99 -36.90
C PHE A 221 -1.51 -40.87 -37.27
N ALA A 222 -2.19 -39.82 -36.80
CA ALA A 222 -3.58 -39.55 -37.14
C ALA A 222 -3.76 -39.19 -38.63
N CYS A 223 -2.88 -38.36 -39.20
CA CYS A 223 -2.92 -37.99 -40.60
C CYS A 223 -2.71 -39.19 -41.54
N ILE A 224 -1.83 -40.13 -41.18
CA ILE A 224 -1.61 -41.37 -41.95
C ILE A 224 -2.85 -42.28 -41.92
N ARG A 225 -3.64 -42.24 -40.83
CA ARG A 225 -4.84 -43.07 -40.66
C ARG A 225 -6.10 -42.52 -41.34
N PHE A 226 -6.20 -41.21 -41.57
CA PHE A 226 -7.48 -40.56 -41.93
C PHE A 226 -7.52 -39.78 -43.26
N GLY A 227 -6.44 -39.71 -44.04
CA GLY A 227 -6.42 -38.89 -45.27
C GLY A 227 -6.60 -39.67 -46.58
N GLY A 228 -7.83 -39.83 -47.09
CA GLY A 228 -8.12 -40.40 -48.41
C GLY A 228 -9.30 -39.75 -49.16
N GLY A 229 -8.98 -38.81 -50.08
CA GLY A 229 -9.76 -38.36 -51.28
C GLY A 229 -11.02 -37.50 -51.04
N LYS A 230 -11.44 -36.50 -51.86
CA LYS A 230 -11.06 -35.81 -53.13
C LYS A 230 -11.76 -34.41 -53.05
N LYS A 231 -11.20 -33.22 -53.38
CA LYS A 231 -10.70 -32.56 -54.63
C LYS A 231 -11.75 -32.16 -55.69
N GLU A 232 -12.05 -30.86 -55.77
CA GLU A 232 -12.12 -29.92 -56.93
C GLU A 232 -12.83 -28.61 -56.48
N ASP A 233 -12.47 -27.39 -56.85
CA ASP A 233 -11.23 -26.84 -57.42
C ASP A 233 -11.21 -25.30 -57.25
N GLN A 234 -9.98 -24.75 -57.09
CA GLN A 234 -9.41 -23.44 -57.50
C GLN A 234 -10.21 -22.12 -57.35
N SER A 235 -9.66 -20.99 -56.88
CA SER A 235 -8.29 -20.47 -56.63
C SER A 235 -8.52 -19.06 -56.05
N SER A 236 -7.83 -18.54 -55.01
CA SER A 236 -6.39 -18.32 -54.91
C SER A 236 -5.96 -18.05 -53.45
N ASP A 237 -4.86 -18.73 -53.06
CA ASP A 237 -3.82 -18.44 -52.07
C ASP A 237 -4.07 -18.50 -50.53
N PRO A 238 -3.53 -19.53 -49.84
CA PRO A 238 -3.70 -19.81 -48.40
C PRO A 238 -2.39 -19.64 -47.59
N PHE A 239 -2.42 -19.82 -46.27
CA PHE A 239 -1.43 -20.57 -45.44
C PHE A 239 -1.52 -20.18 -43.95
N GLY A 240 -1.58 -21.19 -43.07
CA GLY A 240 -0.98 -21.10 -41.73
C GLY A 240 -1.91 -21.30 -40.54
N ASP A 241 -2.20 -22.55 -40.24
CA ASP A 241 -2.57 -23.03 -38.91
C ASP A 241 -1.56 -22.53 -37.85
N GLY A 242 -2.07 -22.17 -36.67
CA GLY A 242 -1.20 -21.69 -35.59
C GLY A 242 -2.00 -21.12 -34.44
N LYS A 243 -2.02 -21.86 -33.33
CA LYS A 243 -2.24 -21.34 -31.96
C LYS A 243 -1.65 -19.93 -31.83
N MET A 244 -2.50 -18.91 -31.95
CA MET A 244 -2.10 -17.53 -31.83
C MET A 244 -2.15 -17.16 -30.35
N GLY A 245 -1.00 -16.81 -29.79
CA GLY A 245 -0.83 -16.48 -28.40
C GLY A 245 -1.76 -15.36 -27.94
N ASP A 246 -2.40 -15.59 -26.80
CA ASP A 246 -2.98 -14.63 -25.85
C ASP A 246 -2.91 -13.16 -26.30
N SER A 247 -3.78 -12.81 -27.24
CA SER A 247 -3.82 -11.51 -27.88
C SER A 247 -4.65 -10.55 -27.03
N GLY A 248 -4.00 -9.91 -26.05
CA GLY A 248 -4.37 -8.61 -25.47
C GLY A 248 -5.86 -8.30 -25.39
N GLN A 249 -6.62 -9.11 -24.66
CA GLN A 249 -8.06 -8.91 -24.45
C GLN A 249 -8.31 -7.99 -23.23
N LEU A 250 -9.43 -7.26 -23.23
CA LEU A 250 -9.95 -6.60 -22.03
C LEU A 250 -10.50 -7.66 -21.06
N HIS A 251 -10.07 -7.59 -19.81
CA HIS A 251 -10.55 -8.45 -18.74
C HIS A 251 -11.65 -7.72 -17.96
N PHE A 252 -12.89 -8.18 -18.13
CA PHE A 252 -14.03 -7.67 -17.37
C PHE A 252 -14.06 -8.28 -15.98
N VAL A 253 -14.15 -7.43 -14.97
CA VAL A 253 -14.23 -7.84 -13.56
C VAL A 253 -15.64 -7.70 -12.99
N ARG A 254 -16.55 -7.12 -13.78
CA ARG A 254 -17.97 -7.00 -13.47
C ARG A 254 -18.83 -7.74 -14.49
N HIS A 255 -19.96 -8.25 -13.99
CA HIS A 255 -20.90 -9.08 -14.76
C HIS A 255 -22.23 -8.35 -15.00
N ASP A 256 -22.47 -7.23 -14.32
CA ASP A 256 -23.65 -6.37 -14.40
C ASP A 256 -23.49 -5.22 -15.41
N ARG A 257 -22.55 -5.36 -16.34
CA ARG A 257 -22.21 -4.36 -17.36
C ARG A 257 -22.07 -5.02 -18.72
N ASP A 258 -22.44 -4.25 -19.74
CA ASP A 258 -22.27 -4.67 -21.13
C ASP A 258 -20.78 -4.83 -21.45
N ARG A 259 -20.47 -5.91 -22.16
CA ARG A 259 -19.10 -6.25 -22.57
C ARG A 259 -18.83 -5.63 -23.93
N PHE A 260 -17.60 -5.17 -24.12
CA PHE A 260 -17.11 -4.56 -25.35
C PHE A 260 -15.66 -4.98 -25.60
N ASP A 261 -15.23 -4.97 -26.86
CA ASP A 261 -13.89 -5.39 -27.22
C ASP A 261 -12.87 -4.26 -27.07
N LEU A 262 -11.59 -4.63 -26.95
CA LEU A 262 -10.50 -3.66 -26.92
C LEU A 262 -10.48 -2.82 -28.20
N GLN A 263 -10.85 -3.41 -29.34
CA GLN A 263 -10.94 -2.72 -30.63
C GLN A 263 -11.94 -1.57 -30.59
N ASP A 264 -13.09 -1.78 -29.95
CA ASP A 264 -14.15 -0.76 -29.81
C ASP A 264 -13.69 0.37 -28.89
N LEU A 265 -13.01 0.02 -27.80
CA LEU A 265 -12.42 1.01 -26.88
C LEU A 265 -11.34 1.85 -27.55
N LEU A 266 -10.49 1.24 -28.40
CA LEU A 266 -9.43 1.95 -29.12
C LEU A 266 -9.96 2.79 -30.29
N ARG A 267 -11.13 2.46 -30.83
CA ARG A 267 -11.83 3.24 -31.88
C ARG A 267 -12.71 4.35 -31.32
N ALA A 268 -13.01 4.32 -30.02
CA ALA A 268 -13.82 5.32 -29.34
C ALA A 268 -13.21 6.73 -29.46
N SER A 269 -14.07 7.74 -29.57
CA SER A 269 -13.62 9.12 -29.43
C SER A 269 -13.11 9.35 -28.01
N ALA A 270 -11.95 9.99 -27.87
CA ALA A 270 -11.27 10.14 -26.59
C ALA A 270 -10.98 11.62 -26.27
N GLU A 271 -11.47 12.09 -25.12
CA GLU A 271 -11.17 13.41 -24.57
C GLU A 271 -10.24 13.26 -23.36
N VAL A 272 -9.21 14.10 -23.24
CA VAL A 272 -8.27 14.05 -22.10
C VAL A 272 -8.94 14.68 -20.88
N LEU A 273 -9.19 13.88 -19.84
CA LEU A 273 -9.74 14.36 -18.56
C LEU A 273 -8.65 14.90 -17.63
N GLY A 274 -7.43 14.38 -17.74
CA GLY A 274 -6.31 14.82 -16.91
C GLY A 274 -5.07 13.97 -17.10
N SER A 275 -3.91 14.57 -16.86
CA SER A 275 -2.62 13.87 -16.86
C SER A 275 -1.90 14.16 -15.55
N GLY A 276 -1.49 13.11 -14.86
CA GLY A 276 -0.74 13.17 -13.61
C GLY A 276 0.52 12.32 -13.66
N ILE A 277 1.21 12.25 -12.52
CA ILE A 277 2.47 11.49 -12.37
C ILE A 277 2.31 9.99 -12.63
N PHE A 278 1.12 9.43 -12.33
CA PHE A 278 0.84 8.00 -12.49
C PHE A 278 0.28 7.64 -13.88
N GLY A 279 0.08 8.62 -14.75
CA GLY A 279 -0.43 8.41 -16.09
C GLY A 279 -1.52 9.40 -16.50
N SER A 280 -2.34 9.02 -17.47
CA SER A 280 -3.33 9.90 -18.09
C SER A 280 -4.70 9.24 -18.11
N SER A 281 -5.73 10.05 -17.89
CA SER A 281 -7.13 9.64 -17.89
C SER A 281 -7.84 10.25 -19.11
N TYR A 282 -8.59 9.39 -19.81
CA TYR A 282 -9.33 9.74 -21.01
C TYR A 282 -10.80 9.38 -20.82
N LYS A 283 -11.71 10.24 -21.26
CA LYS A 283 -13.12 9.92 -21.45
C LYS A 283 -13.27 9.31 -22.85
N ALA A 284 -13.71 8.07 -22.92
CA ALA A 284 -13.94 7.34 -24.17
C ALA A 284 -15.44 7.17 -24.40
N VAL A 285 -15.96 7.64 -25.54
CA VAL A 285 -17.36 7.42 -25.93
C VAL A 285 -17.41 6.29 -26.95
N LEU A 286 -17.95 5.14 -26.52
CA LEU A 286 -18.15 3.95 -27.36
C LEU A 286 -19.25 4.22 -28.40
N LEU A 287 -19.14 3.60 -29.58
CA LEU A 287 -20.05 3.87 -30.72
C LEU A 287 -21.52 3.56 -30.41
N ASP A 288 -21.78 2.49 -29.65
CA ASP A 288 -23.12 2.03 -29.25
C ASP A 288 -23.19 1.72 -27.74
N GLY A 289 -22.40 2.42 -26.92
CA GLY A 289 -22.21 2.07 -25.51
C GLY A 289 -22.09 3.27 -24.58
N PRO A 290 -21.99 3.03 -23.26
CA PRO A 290 -21.82 4.09 -22.28
C PRO A 290 -20.50 4.84 -22.45
N ALA A 291 -20.45 6.08 -21.97
CA ALA A 291 -19.19 6.80 -21.83
C ALA A 291 -18.38 6.17 -20.70
N MET A 292 -17.11 5.89 -20.97
CA MET A 292 -16.18 5.24 -20.04
C MET A 292 -15.00 6.15 -19.72
N VAL A 293 -14.35 5.91 -18.59
CA VAL A 293 -13.04 6.48 -18.27
C VAL A 293 -11.98 5.41 -18.44
N VAL A 294 -10.99 5.70 -19.28
CA VAL A 294 -9.81 4.87 -19.48
C VAL A 294 -8.62 5.55 -18.81
N LYS A 295 -8.11 4.94 -17.75
CA LYS A 295 -6.89 5.36 -17.08
C LYS A 295 -5.72 4.54 -17.58
N ARG A 296 -4.81 5.18 -18.32
CA ARG A 296 -3.55 4.58 -18.79
C ARG A 296 -2.45 4.90 -17.80
N PHE A 297 -1.84 3.87 -17.22
CA PHE A 297 -0.75 4.03 -16.27
C PHE A 297 0.59 4.22 -16.99
N ARG A 298 1.39 5.18 -16.52
CA ARG A 298 2.80 5.34 -16.93
C ARG A 298 3.69 4.66 -15.90
N HIS A 299 4.73 3.95 -16.33
CA HIS A 299 5.74 3.33 -15.46
C HIS A 299 5.23 2.23 -14.50
N MET A 300 4.30 1.39 -14.95
CA MET A 300 3.93 0.14 -14.25
C MET A 300 4.53 -1.11 -14.91
N SER A 301 5.57 -0.98 -15.74
CA SER A 301 6.18 -2.09 -16.50
C SER A 301 6.81 -3.19 -15.64
N SER A 302 7.10 -2.90 -14.38
CA SER A 302 7.65 -3.85 -13.41
C SER A 302 6.63 -4.80 -12.77
N VAL A 303 5.33 -4.50 -12.85
CA VAL A 303 4.27 -5.34 -12.24
C VAL A 303 4.00 -6.55 -13.13
N GLY A 304 4.07 -7.75 -12.54
CA GLY A 304 3.81 -9.02 -13.24
C GLY A 304 2.35 -9.24 -13.59
N LYS A 305 2.06 -10.09 -14.58
CA LYS A 305 0.70 -10.34 -15.08
C LYS A 305 -0.19 -10.94 -13.99
N GLU A 306 0.34 -11.90 -13.26
CA GLU A 306 -0.38 -12.66 -12.23
C GLU A 306 -0.74 -11.75 -11.04
N GLU A 307 0.24 -10.99 -10.53
CA GLU A 307 0.02 -10.04 -9.43
C GLU A 307 -0.99 -8.96 -9.81
N PHE A 308 -0.86 -8.39 -11.02
CA PHE A 308 -1.81 -7.41 -11.53
C PHE A 308 -3.22 -7.99 -11.65
N HIS A 309 -3.35 -9.18 -12.22
CA HIS A 309 -4.64 -9.87 -12.38
C HIS A 309 -5.29 -10.17 -11.03
N GLU A 310 -4.54 -10.64 -10.04
CA GLU A 310 -5.06 -10.92 -8.70
C GLU A 310 -5.58 -9.65 -8.03
N HIS A 311 -4.82 -8.55 -8.11
CA HIS A 311 -5.23 -7.27 -7.53
C HIS A 311 -6.47 -6.69 -8.23
N MET A 312 -6.53 -6.73 -9.56
CA MET A 312 -7.68 -6.23 -10.30
C MET A 312 -8.93 -7.08 -10.07
N SER A 313 -8.78 -8.40 -9.87
CA SER A 313 -9.88 -9.28 -9.50
C SER A 313 -10.46 -8.90 -8.13
N LYS A 314 -9.61 -8.61 -7.14
CA LYS A 314 -10.05 -8.14 -5.81
C LYS A 314 -10.72 -6.76 -5.89
N LEU A 315 -10.15 -5.82 -6.64
CA LEU A 315 -10.73 -4.48 -6.82
C LEU A 315 -12.08 -4.51 -7.54
N GLY A 316 -12.24 -5.36 -8.54
CA GLY A 316 -13.50 -5.52 -9.27
C GLY A 316 -14.62 -6.16 -8.46
N ALA A 317 -14.28 -6.94 -7.43
CA ALA A 317 -15.25 -7.52 -6.51
C ALA A 317 -15.84 -6.50 -5.51
N LEU A 318 -15.25 -5.31 -5.40
CA LEU A 318 -15.77 -4.26 -4.53
C LEU A 318 -17.06 -3.66 -5.09
N SER A 319 -18.11 -3.60 -4.28
CA SER A 319 -19.40 -3.03 -4.65
C SER A 319 -19.98 -2.22 -3.49
N HIS A 320 -20.12 -0.92 -3.67
CA HIS A 320 -20.67 0.00 -2.67
C HIS A 320 -21.22 1.26 -3.38
N PRO A 321 -22.34 1.86 -2.92
CA PRO A 321 -22.96 3.03 -3.56
C PRO A 321 -22.02 4.25 -3.71
N ASN A 322 -21.06 4.40 -2.81
CA ASN A 322 -20.09 5.51 -2.80
C ASN A 322 -18.72 5.15 -3.40
N LEU A 323 -18.59 4.01 -4.09
CA LEU A 323 -17.35 3.58 -4.72
C LEU A 323 -17.54 3.57 -6.23
N LEU A 324 -16.65 4.23 -6.99
CA LEU A 324 -16.62 4.12 -8.44
C LEU A 324 -16.06 2.74 -8.82
N PRO A 325 -16.87 1.81 -9.36
CA PRO A 325 -16.42 0.45 -9.58
C PRO A 325 -15.48 0.35 -10.78
N LEU A 326 -14.50 -0.55 -10.68
CA LEU A 326 -13.71 -0.99 -11.83
C LEU A 326 -14.57 -1.91 -12.70
N VAL A 327 -14.67 -1.63 -13.99
CA VAL A 327 -15.46 -2.42 -14.95
C VAL A 327 -14.59 -3.45 -15.66
N ALA A 328 -13.46 -2.99 -16.19
CA ALA A 328 -12.51 -3.84 -16.89
C ALA A 328 -11.08 -3.33 -16.76
N TYR A 329 -10.11 -4.17 -17.09
CA TYR A 329 -8.71 -3.79 -17.21
C TYR A 329 -8.05 -4.44 -18.41
N TYR A 330 -6.97 -3.83 -18.86
CA TYR A 330 -6.08 -4.36 -19.87
C TYR A 330 -4.68 -4.51 -19.30
N TYR A 331 -4.04 -5.65 -19.56
CA TYR A 331 -2.66 -5.88 -19.20
C TYR A 331 -1.82 -6.20 -20.44
N ARG A 332 -0.76 -5.42 -20.63
CA ARG A 332 0.40 -5.72 -21.47
C ARG A 332 1.65 -5.32 -20.69
N LYS A 333 2.79 -5.93 -21.02
CA LYS A 333 4.06 -5.68 -20.33
C LYS A 333 4.38 -4.19 -20.15
N GLU A 334 4.14 -3.36 -21.17
CA GLU A 334 4.40 -1.92 -21.12
C GLU A 334 3.17 -1.06 -20.84
N ASP A 335 1.96 -1.59 -21.08
CA ASP A 335 0.72 -0.81 -21.02
C ASP A 335 -0.31 -1.46 -20.09
N LYS A 336 -0.87 -0.65 -19.19
CA LYS A 336 -1.98 -1.06 -18.33
C LYS A 336 -3.07 -0.02 -18.43
N LEU A 337 -4.29 -0.50 -18.67
CA LEU A 337 -5.48 0.33 -18.71
C LEU A 337 -6.44 -0.15 -17.63
N LEU A 338 -7.03 0.79 -16.91
CA LEU A 338 -8.20 0.55 -16.07
C LEU A 338 -9.39 1.29 -16.66
N VAL A 339 -10.53 0.61 -16.68
CA VAL A 339 -11.76 1.11 -17.30
C VAL A 339 -12.86 1.15 -16.26
N SER A 340 -13.46 2.33 -16.07
CA SER A 340 -14.59 2.56 -15.16
C SER A 340 -15.69 3.37 -15.84
N ASP A 341 -16.87 3.42 -15.23
CA ASP A 341 -17.97 4.27 -15.70
C ASP A 341 -17.56 5.75 -15.67
N PHE A 342 -18.04 6.54 -16.64
CA PHE A 342 -17.87 8.00 -16.62
C PHE A 342 -18.87 8.65 -15.67
N ILE A 343 -18.37 9.57 -14.84
CA ILE A 343 -19.19 10.37 -13.91
C ILE A 343 -19.22 11.81 -14.40
N GLU A 344 -20.41 12.28 -14.81
CA GLU A 344 -20.60 13.59 -15.42
C GLU A 344 -20.14 14.75 -14.53
N ASN A 345 -20.33 14.63 -13.22
CA ASN A 345 -20.03 15.71 -12.28
C ASN A 345 -18.52 15.92 -12.02
N GLY A 346 -17.67 15.04 -12.54
CA GLY A 346 -16.23 15.12 -12.38
C GLY A 346 -15.75 14.89 -10.95
N SER A 347 -14.52 15.32 -10.65
CA SER A 347 -13.97 15.17 -9.31
C SER A 347 -14.48 16.26 -8.35
N LEU A 348 -14.60 15.95 -7.07
CA LEU A 348 -14.92 16.96 -6.06
C LEU A 348 -13.85 18.07 -6.03
N ALA A 349 -12.57 17.72 -6.22
CA ALA A 349 -11.48 18.68 -6.27
C ALA A 349 -11.66 19.72 -7.39
N SER A 350 -12.10 19.31 -8.58
CA SER A 350 -12.42 20.24 -9.67
C SER A 350 -13.62 21.14 -9.38
N ARG A 351 -14.55 20.71 -8.51
CA ARG A 351 -15.70 21.55 -8.10
C ARG A 351 -15.34 22.54 -7.00
N LEU A 352 -14.41 22.18 -6.13
CA LEU A 352 -13.96 23.02 -5.02
C LEU A 352 -12.85 24.00 -5.44
N HIS A 353 -12.06 23.64 -6.44
CA HIS A 353 -10.83 24.37 -6.82
C HIS A 353 -10.72 24.65 -8.33
N GLY A 354 -11.69 24.22 -9.14
CA GLY A 354 -11.78 24.62 -10.54
C GLY A 354 -12.42 26.00 -10.62
N ASN A 355 -11.71 26.97 -11.21
CA ASN A 355 -12.28 28.27 -11.57
C ASN A 355 -13.35 28.13 -12.64
#